data_AF-A0A925VH13-F1
#
_entry.id   AF-A0A925VH13-F1
#
_cell.length_a   1.000
_cell.length_b   1.000
_cell.length_c   1.000
_cell.angle_alpha   90.00
_cell.angle_beta   90.00
_cell.angle_gamma   90.00
#
_symmetry.space_group_name_H-M   'P 1'
#
loop_
_entity.id
_entity.type
_entity.pdbx_description
1 polymer ?
#
loop_
_entity_poly.entity_id
_entity_poly.type
_entity_poly.pdbx_seq_one_letter_code
_entity_poly.pdbx_strand_id
1 'polypeptide(L)' 'MQRCGLDTLVAATPGAPVVIGTRAGRSPHTLLLYHHYDTAPTGPWRHWHHDPHMLAERDGALFARGAAAGKGPLAAHLC' A
#
# COMPACT_ATOMS: atom_id res chain seq x y z
N MET A 1 -4.57 4.28 7.85
CA MET A 1 -3.94 5.54 8.30
C MET A 1 -4.63 6.11 9.53
N GLN A 2 -5.91 6.53 9.46
CA GLN A 2 -6.66 7.00 10.64
C GLN A 2 -6.66 6.01 11.81
N ARG A 3 -6.94 4.72 11.55
CA ARG A 3 -6.87 3.65 12.56
C ARG A 3 -5.48 3.43 13.16
N CYS A 4 -4.42 3.90 12.49
CA CYS A 4 -3.04 3.85 12.97
C CYS A 4 -2.64 5.16 13.70
N GLY A 5 -3.59 6.08 13.94
CA GLY A 5 -3.37 7.35 14.62
C GLY A 5 -2.68 8.43 13.78
N LEU A 6 -2.85 8.38 12.45
CA LEU A 6 -2.39 9.44 11.55
C LEU A 6 -3.54 10.37 11.19
N ASP A 7 -3.30 11.68 11.26
CA ASP A 7 -4.19 12.69 10.70
C ASP A 7 -4.19 12.54 9.19
N THR A 8 -5.34 12.17 8.62
CA THR A 8 -5.43 11.73 7.22
C THR A 8 -6.24 12.71 6.38
N LEU A 9 -5.67 13.13 5.26
CA LEU A 9 -6.29 13.95 4.23
C LEU A 9 -6.34 13.16 2.92
N VAL A 10 -7.50 13.15 2.27
CA VAL A 10 -7.64 12.69 0.88
C VAL A 10 -7.73 13.92 -0.01
N ALA A 11 -6.65 14.20 -0.74
CA ALA A 11 -6.58 15.32 -1.67
C ALA A 11 -7.02 14.86 -3.07
N ALA A 12 -8.07 15.52 -3.59
CA ALA A 12 -8.52 15.30 -4.96
C ALA A 12 -7.45 15.79 -5.96
N THR A 13 -7.30 15.06 -7.06
CA THR A 13 -6.48 15.47 -8.21
C THR A 13 -7.32 15.25 -9.48
N PRO A 14 -6.87 15.73 -10.66
CA PRO A 14 -7.53 15.36 -11.92
C PRO A 14 -7.51 13.86 -12.21
N GLY A 15 -6.64 13.09 -11.54
CA GLY A 15 -6.54 11.64 -11.66
C GLY A 15 -6.87 10.93 -10.35
N ALA A 16 -6.07 9.93 -10.00
CA ALA A 16 -6.22 9.20 -8.74
C ALA A 16 -5.99 10.15 -7.54
N PRO A 17 -6.81 10.06 -6.48
CA PRO A 17 -6.62 10.90 -5.30
C PRO A 17 -5.31 10.54 -4.59
N VAL A 18 -4.72 11.54 -3.94
CA VAL A 18 -3.55 11.36 -3.07
C VAL A 18 -4.02 11.28 -1.63
N VAL A 19 -3.54 10.27 -0.90
CA VAL A 19 -3.83 10.12 0.53
C VAL A 19 -2.59 10.51 1.32
N ILE A 20 -2.72 11.52 2.16
CA ILE A 20 -1.64 12.03 3.01
C ILE A 20 -2.00 11.70 4.45
N GLY A 21 -1.08 11.04 5.17
CA GLY A 21 -1.21 10.83 6.61
C GLY A 21 -0.04 11.48 7.32
N THR A 22 -0.33 12.30 8.33
CA THR A 22 0.69 12.99 9.14
C THR A 22 0.55 12.61 10.61
N ARG A 23 1.67 12.71 11.33
CA ARG A 23 1.71 12.58 12.79
C ARG A 23 2.90 13.36 13.31
N ALA A 24 2.72 14.04 14.45
CA ALA A 24 3.84 14.71 15.12
C ALA A 24 4.91 13.70 15.54
N GLY A 25 6.15 13.97 15.15
CA GLY A 25 7.32 13.20 15.57
C GLY A 25 7.87 13.68 16.92
N ARG A 26 8.94 13.02 17.40
CA ARG A 26 9.67 13.41 18.62
C ARG A 26 10.83 14.37 18.35
N SER A 27 11.06 14.73 17.09
CA SER A 27 12.19 15.54 16.64
C SER A 27 11.71 16.64 15.69
N PRO A 28 12.50 17.70 15.46
CA PRO A 28 12.16 18.74 14.49
C PRO A 28 12.31 18.28 13.03
N HIS A 29 12.85 17.09 12.78
CA HIS A 29 13.00 16.54 11.43
C HIS A 29 11.74 15.83 10.96
N THR A 30 11.47 15.93 9.65
CA THR A 30 10.35 15.27 8.99
C THR A 30 10.85 14.08 8.17
N LEU A 31 10.25 12.90 8.39
CA LEU A 31 10.43 11.74 7.52
C LEU A 31 9.23 11.65 6.56
N LEU A 32 9.50 11.65 5.27
CA LEU A 32 8.50 11.40 4.23
C LEU A 32 8.59 9.95 3.77
N LEU A 33 7.50 9.20 3.94
CA LEU A 33 7.33 7.87 3.36
C LEU A 33 6.38 7.97 2.18
N TYR A 34 6.90 7.71 0.98
CA TYR A 34 6.10 7.71 -0.25
C TYR A 34 5.74 6.29 -0.66
N HIS A 35 4.46 6.08 -0.99
CA HIS A 35 3.92 4.82 -1.48
C HIS A 35 2.86 5.09 -2.55
N HIS A 36 2.55 4.05 -3.31
CA HIS A 36 1.44 4.03 -4.25
C HIS A 36 0.52 2.84 -3.93
N TYR A 37 -0.79 3.00 -4.11
CA TYR A 37 -1.80 1.98 -3.75
C TYR A 37 -2.40 1.28 -4.97
N ASP A 38 -2.19 1.85 -6.15
CA ASP A 38 -2.53 1.24 -7.43
C ASP A 38 -1.59 0.09 -7.75
N THR A 39 -2.01 -0.77 -8.67
CA THR A 39 -1.25 -1.93 -9.08
C THR A 39 -1.30 -2.06 -10.59
N ALA A 40 -0.21 -2.52 -11.20
CA ALA A 40 -0.22 -2.91 -12.60
C ALA A 40 -1.32 -3.96 -12.88
N PRO A 41 -1.80 -4.06 -14.14
CA PRO A 41 -2.71 -5.12 -14.55
C PRO A 41 -2.21 -6.51 -14.13
N THR A 42 -3.15 -7.41 -13.83
CA THR A 42 -2.81 -8.78 -13.40
C THR A 42 -2.19 -9.62 -14.52
N GLY A 43 -2.43 -9.26 -15.78
CA GLY A 43 -2.09 -10.08 -16.92
C GLY A 43 -3.05 -11.27 -17.07
N PRO A 44 -2.72 -12.28 -17.89
CA PRO A 44 -3.59 -13.43 -18.12
C PRO A 44 -3.81 -14.25 -16.84
N TRP A 45 -5.07 -14.53 -16.51
CA TRP A 45 -5.44 -15.30 -15.30
C TRP A 45 -4.77 -16.67 -15.23
N ARG A 46 -4.59 -17.34 -16.38
CA ARG A 46 -3.96 -18.67 -16.50
C ARG A 46 -2.49 -18.73 -16.06
N HIS A 47 -1.80 -17.58 -15.94
CA HIS A 47 -0.44 -17.53 -15.42
C HIS A 47 -0.39 -17.49 -13.89
N TRP A 48 -1.55 -17.35 -13.25
CA TRP A 48 -1.68 -17.35 -11.81
C TRP A 48 -2.10 -18.73 -11.30
N HIS A 49 -1.61 -19.08 -10.11
CA HIS A 49 -1.98 -20.32 -9.43
C HIS A 49 -3.27 -20.19 -8.59
N HIS A 50 -3.65 -18.94 -8.29
CA HIS A 50 -4.85 -18.55 -7.54
C HIS A 50 -5.31 -17.16 -8.02
N ASP A 51 -6.45 -16.68 -7.52
CA ASP A 51 -6.92 -15.33 -7.88
C ASP A 51 -5.87 -14.27 -7.49
N PRO A 52 -5.37 -13.44 -8.43
CA PRO A 52 -4.37 -12.41 -8.15
C PRO A 52 -4.78 -11.36 -7.11
N HIS A 53 -6.08 -11.20 -6.85
CA HIS A 53 -6.60 -10.25 -5.87
C HIS A 53 -6.83 -10.89 -4.49
N MET A 54 -6.66 -12.21 -4.37
CA MET A 54 -6.68 -12.93 -3.10
C MET A 54 -5.25 -13.14 -2.61
N LEU A 55 -4.98 -12.76 -1.35
CA LEU A 55 -3.70 -13.02 -0.72
C LEU A 55 -3.57 -14.51 -0.40
N ALA A 56 -2.53 -15.15 -0.92
CA ALA A 56 -2.19 -16.53 -0.60
C ALA A 56 -0.77 -16.61 -0.03
N GLU A 57 -0.58 -17.52 0.92
CA GLU A 57 0.74 -17.86 1.45
C GLU A 57 1.20 -19.19 0.87
N ARG A 58 2.46 -19.28 0.47
CA ARG A 58 3.10 -20.52 0.02
C ARG A 58 4.59 -20.46 0.32
N ASP A 59 5.13 -21.51 0.92
CA ASP A 59 6.56 -21.62 1.25
C ASP A 59 7.12 -20.41 2.02
N GLY A 60 6.32 -19.85 2.93
CA GLY A 60 6.68 -18.67 3.74
C GLY A 60 6.66 -17.33 2.98
N ALA A 61 6.15 -17.31 1.74
CA ALA A 61 6.02 -16.11 0.93
C ALA A 61 4.54 -15.77 0.67
N LEU A 62 4.25 -14.46 0.60
CA LEU A 62 2.92 -13.94 0.29
C LEU A 62 2.80 -13.59 -1.20
N PHE A 63 1.76 -14.12 -1.84
CA PHE A 63 1.48 -13.95 -3.27
C PHE A 63 0.13 -13.25 -3.48
N ALA A 64 0.18 -12.04 -4.04
CA ALA A 64 -0.96 -11.32 -4.60
C ALA A 64 -0.47 -10.16 -5.46
N ARG A 65 -1.34 -9.65 -6.33
CA ARG A 65 -1.10 -8.38 -7.03
C ARG A 65 -1.03 -7.25 -6.01
N GLY A 66 0.12 -6.58 -5.96
CA GLY A 66 0.38 -5.49 -5.02
C GLY A 66 1.02 -5.92 -3.69
N ALA A 67 1.24 -7.22 -3.47
CA ALA A 67 1.89 -7.72 -2.26
C ALA A 67 3.34 -7.21 -2.16
N ALA A 68 4.15 -7.37 -3.22
CA ALA A 68 5.54 -6.92 -3.21
C ALA A 68 5.71 -5.43 -3.58
N ALA A 69 4.86 -4.89 -4.46
CA ALA A 69 4.97 -3.53 -4.97
C ALA A 69 3.72 -2.72 -4.64
N GLY A 70 3.88 -1.66 -3.84
CA GLY A 70 2.79 -0.77 -3.42
C GLY A 70 2.20 -1.16 -2.07
N LYS A 71 1.22 -2.07 -2.05
CA LYS A 71 0.36 -2.31 -0.88
C LYS A 71 1.07 -3.00 0.29
N GLY A 72 1.91 -4.00 0.05
CA GLY A 72 2.63 -4.68 1.13
C GLY A 72 3.62 -3.78 1.86
N PRO A 73 4.55 -3.09 1.17
CA PRO A 73 5.42 -2.11 1.81
C PRO A 73 4.67 -0.99 2.52
N LEU A 74 3.55 -0.50 1.96
CA LEU A 74 2.68 0.47 2.63
C LEU A 74 2.11 -0.09 3.95
N ALA A 75 1.60 -1.32 3.93
CA ALA A 75 1.06 -1.96 5.13
C ALA A 75 2.15 -2.15 6.21
N ALA A 76 3.36 -2.53 5.82
CA ALA A 76 4.49 -2.72 6.73
C ALA A 76 4.98 -1.43 7.41
N HIS A 77 4.75 -0.25 6.82
CA HIS A 77 5.07 1.02 7.46
C HIS A 77 3.93 1.60 8.31
N LEU A 78 2.68 1.17 8.06
CA LEU A 78 1.50 1.66 8.79
C LEU A 78 1.21 0.87 10.07
N CYS A 79 1.65 -0.38 10.14
CA CYS A 79 1.45 -1.34 11.22
C CYS A 79 2.79 -1.68 11.86
#